data_AF-A0A4P9ZAD3-F1
#
_entry.id   AF-A0A4P9ZAD3-F1
#
_cell.length_a   1.000
_cell.length_b   1.000
_cell.length_c   1.000
_cell.angle_alpha   90.00
_cell.angle_beta   90.00
_cell.angle_gamma   90.00
#
_symmetry.space_group_name_H-M   'P 1'
#
loop_
_entity.id
_entity.type
_entity.pdbx_description
1 polymer ?
#
loop_
_entity_poly.entity_id
_entity_poly.type
_entity_poly.pdbx_seq_one_letter_code
_entity_poly.pdbx_strand_id
1 'polypeptide(L)'
;MNKSKKSQALELNLDSMDKLEHLKPVPKSRSSSITSIESEDGSIMQVLKPPPRKDFDDLIAFESYIRDETWDNDFDYCHAHLNYYPPFIIKEVNGNLDKIKPTMNKNSCKFRRNLQRHIKRHLMPDMAKCSGFQMDFGKAIMEETSKSITWKFEDTGDHGFSKEEEDMYNRHWKLELLVKCNNENPIVEIDYKSVPV
;
A
#
# COMPACT_ATOMS: atom_id res chain seq x y z
N MET A 1 -34.44 -23.35 4.03
CA MET A 1 -33.18 -23.40 3.25
C MET A 1 -32.78 -21.97 2.88
N ASN A 2 -31.96 -21.33 3.71
CA ASN A 2 -31.46 -19.98 3.43
C ASN A 2 -30.25 -20.08 2.50
N LYS A 3 -30.40 -19.61 1.26
CA LYS A 3 -29.27 -19.41 0.34
C LYS A 3 -28.50 -18.19 0.83
N SER A 4 -27.25 -18.38 1.26
CA SER A 4 -26.37 -17.26 1.58
C SER A 4 -26.12 -16.44 0.31
N LYS A 5 -26.28 -15.13 0.42
CA LYS A 5 -25.84 -14.18 -0.60
C LYS A 5 -24.30 -14.26 -0.63
N LYS A 6 -23.74 -14.92 -1.63
CA LYS A 6 -22.34 -14.71 -2.01
C LYS A 6 -22.18 -13.23 -2.33
N SER A 7 -21.45 -12.50 -1.52
CA SER A 7 -20.86 -11.22 -1.90
C SER A 7 -19.98 -11.49 -3.11
N GLN A 8 -20.51 -11.18 -4.29
CA GLN A 8 -19.78 -11.27 -5.53
C GLN A 8 -18.80 -10.09 -5.52
N ALA A 9 -17.60 -10.31 -4.97
CA ALA A 9 -16.50 -9.38 -5.14
C ALA A 9 -16.26 -9.27 -6.65
N LEU A 10 -16.52 -8.09 -7.21
CA LEU A 10 -16.20 -7.79 -8.59
C LEU A 10 -14.68 -7.82 -8.70
N GLU A 11 -14.13 -8.83 -9.37
CA GLU A 11 -12.70 -8.88 -9.69
C GLU A 11 -12.35 -7.62 -10.49
N LEU A 12 -11.36 -6.87 -10.00
CA LEU A 12 -10.83 -5.70 -10.70
C LEU A 12 -10.15 -6.19 -11.98
N ASN A 13 -10.61 -5.69 -13.14
CA ASN A 13 -9.92 -5.96 -14.39
C ASN A 13 -8.69 -5.04 -14.50
N LEU A 14 -7.57 -5.53 -13.99
CA LEU A 14 -6.29 -4.81 -13.94
C LEU A 14 -5.70 -4.50 -15.33
N ASP A 15 -6.16 -5.17 -16.38
CA ASP A 15 -5.63 -4.99 -17.75
C ASP A 15 -6.37 -3.89 -18.54
N SER A 16 -7.45 -3.34 -17.97
CA SER A 16 -8.23 -2.22 -18.52
C SER A 16 -8.14 -0.95 -17.67
N MET A 17 -7.13 -0.83 -16.80
CA MET A 17 -6.96 0.34 -15.94
C MET A 17 -6.41 1.52 -16.73
N ASP A 18 -7.07 2.67 -16.63
CA ASP A 18 -6.61 3.92 -17.21
C ASP A 18 -5.34 4.41 -16.49
N LYS A 19 -4.36 4.87 -17.27
CA LYS A 19 -3.14 5.47 -16.72
C LYS A 19 -3.40 6.92 -16.34
N LEU A 20 -2.78 7.35 -15.26
CA LEU A 20 -2.72 8.77 -14.90
C LEU A 20 -1.68 9.43 -15.80
N GLU A 21 -2.09 9.89 -16.99
CA GLU A 21 -1.18 10.50 -17.96
C GLU A 21 -0.76 11.92 -17.57
N HIS A 22 -1.60 12.62 -16.81
CA HIS A 22 -1.38 14.01 -16.40
C HIS A 22 -1.76 14.26 -14.95
N LEU A 23 -0.96 15.09 -14.27
CA LEU A 23 -1.25 15.58 -12.93
C LEU A 23 -2.36 16.62 -12.96
N LYS A 24 -3.10 16.69 -11.85
CA LYS A 24 -4.11 17.71 -11.58
C LYS A 24 -3.69 18.55 -10.37
N PRO A 25 -4.23 19.77 -10.21
CA PRO A 25 -4.01 20.58 -9.02
C PRO A 25 -4.38 19.84 -7.73
N VAL A 26 -3.68 20.15 -6.64
CA VAL A 26 -3.96 19.60 -5.32
C VAL A 26 -5.42 19.89 -4.91
N PRO A 27 -6.19 18.88 -4.46
CA PRO A 27 -7.55 19.09 -3.99
C PRO A 27 -7.63 20.08 -2.82
N LYS A 28 -8.64 20.97 -2.86
CA LYS A 28 -8.88 21.96 -1.79
C LYS A 28 -9.24 21.30 -0.44
N SER A 29 -9.75 20.06 -0.47
CA SER A 29 -10.00 19.24 0.72
C SER A 29 -8.73 19.01 1.53
N ARG A 30 -7.54 19.02 0.93
CA ARG A 30 -6.28 18.80 1.64
C ARG A 30 -5.91 19.91 2.61
N SER A 31 -6.35 21.14 2.35
CA SER A 31 -6.03 22.29 3.21
C SER A 31 -6.54 22.13 4.65
N SER A 32 -7.57 21.30 4.90
CA SER A 32 -8.04 21.02 6.25
C SER A 32 -7.12 20.12 7.07
N SER A 33 -6.15 19.45 6.44
CA SER A 33 -5.20 18.55 7.10
C SER A 33 -3.92 19.27 7.58
N ILE A 34 -3.78 20.56 7.27
CA ILE A 34 -2.65 21.40 7.67
C ILE A 34 -2.87 21.89 9.10
N THR A 35 -1.91 21.67 9.98
CA THR A 35 -1.92 22.23 11.34
C THR A 35 -0.70 23.10 11.61
N SER A 36 -0.93 24.22 12.28
CA SER A 36 0.12 25.09 12.78
C SER A 36 0.71 24.53 14.07
N ILE A 37 2.02 24.33 14.10
CA ILE A 37 2.79 24.05 15.31
C ILE A 37 3.73 25.24 15.58
N GLU A 38 3.88 25.61 16.85
CA GLU A 38 4.89 26.56 17.28
C GLU A 38 6.20 25.80 17.50
N SER A 39 7.24 26.16 16.74
CA SER A 39 8.59 25.66 16.91
C SER A 39 9.26 26.32 18.12
N GLU A 40 10.32 25.72 18.65
CA GLU A 40 11.05 26.21 19.83
C GLU A 40 11.59 27.65 19.66
N ASP A 41 11.83 28.07 18.42
CA ASP A 41 12.26 29.44 18.07
C ASP A 41 11.11 30.47 18.01
N GLY A 42 9.88 30.08 18.37
CA GLY A 42 8.69 30.93 18.30
C GLY A 42 8.12 31.14 16.88
N SER A 43 8.61 30.39 15.88
CA SER A 43 8.08 30.41 14.52
C SER A 43 6.91 29.44 14.37
N ILE A 44 5.87 29.84 13.63
CA ILE A 44 4.71 28.99 13.34
C ILE A 44 5.01 28.20 12.07
N MET A 45 5.22 26.89 12.19
CA MET A 45 5.37 25.99 11.05
C MET A 45 4.04 25.32 10.73
N GLN A 46 3.65 25.31 9.45
CA GLN A 46 2.51 24.52 8.97
C GLN A 46 3.00 23.10 8.71
N VAL A 47 2.49 22.14 9.47
CA VAL A 47 2.79 20.71 9.31
C VAL A 47 1.55 19.98 8.85
N LEU A 48 1.70 19.24 7.75
CA LEU A 48 0.67 18.35 7.26
C LEU A 48 0.58 17.13 8.18
N LYS A 49 -0.61 16.87 8.73
CA LYS A 49 -0.85 15.65 9.51
C LYS A 49 -0.67 14.41 8.63
N PRO A 50 -0.31 13.24 9.18
CA PRO A 50 -0.36 12.01 8.41
C PRO A 50 -1.81 11.71 7.95
N PRO A 51 -1.99 11.14 6.75
CA PRO A 51 -3.31 10.79 6.27
C PRO A 51 -4.01 9.79 7.21
N PRO A 52 -5.35 9.83 7.29
CA PRO A 52 -6.11 8.91 8.13
C PRO A 52 -5.92 7.48 7.62
N ARG A 53 -5.55 6.58 8.53
CA ARG A 53 -5.37 5.16 8.24
C ARG A 53 -6.70 4.49 7.94
N LYS A 54 -6.79 3.80 6.79
CA LYS A 54 -7.90 2.89 6.47
C LYS A 54 -7.41 1.45 6.50
N ASP A 55 -8.10 0.59 7.26
CA ASP A 55 -7.74 -0.82 7.44
C ASP A 55 -8.58 -1.73 6.52
N PHE A 56 -7.91 -2.70 5.91
CA PHE A 56 -8.46 -3.68 4.97
C PHE A 56 -8.03 -5.09 5.38
N ASP A 57 -8.87 -6.07 5.07
CA ASP A 57 -8.63 -7.50 5.28
C ASP A 57 -8.56 -8.31 3.96
N ASP A 58 -8.82 -7.64 2.84
CA ASP A 58 -8.85 -8.22 1.50
C ASP A 58 -8.06 -7.37 0.50
N LEU A 59 -7.35 -8.05 -0.40
CA LEU A 59 -6.54 -7.43 -1.45
C LEU A 59 -7.42 -6.62 -2.42
N ILE A 60 -8.60 -7.13 -2.79
CA ILE A 60 -9.46 -6.48 -3.77
C ILE A 60 -9.99 -5.14 -3.22
N ALA A 61 -10.35 -5.10 -1.93
CA ALA A 61 -10.78 -3.87 -1.27
C ALA A 61 -9.65 -2.84 -1.20
N PHE A 62 -8.43 -3.30 -0.88
CA PHE A 62 -7.23 -2.46 -0.83
C PHE A 62 -6.84 -1.90 -2.21
N GLU A 63 -6.89 -2.73 -3.26
CA GLU A 63 -6.61 -2.30 -4.64
C GLU A 63 -7.66 -1.33 -5.16
N SER A 64 -8.94 -1.60 -4.87
CA SER A 64 -10.05 -0.70 -5.21
C SER A 64 -9.85 0.65 -4.52
N TYR A 65 -9.43 0.64 -3.26
CA TYR A 65 -9.14 1.84 -2.51
C TYR A 65 -8.06 2.72 -3.16
N ILE A 66 -6.91 2.14 -3.50
CA ILE A 66 -5.81 2.87 -4.16
C ILE A 66 -6.30 3.48 -5.46
N ARG A 67 -7.04 2.71 -6.25
CA ARG A 67 -7.61 3.18 -7.51
C ARG A 67 -8.55 4.37 -7.29
N ASP A 68 -9.49 4.24 -6.36
CA ASP A 68 -10.50 5.27 -6.11
C ASP A 68 -9.84 6.57 -5.61
N GLU A 69 -8.79 6.49 -4.76
CA GLU A 69 -8.01 7.66 -4.34
C GLU A 69 -7.25 8.33 -5.51
N THR A 70 -6.80 7.56 -6.52
CA THR A 70 -6.28 8.13 -7.78
C THR A 70 -7.36 8.90 -8.54
N TRP A 71 -8.56 8.33 -8.70
CA TRP A 71 -9.66 8.98 -9.41
C TRP A 71 -10.17 10.25 -8.71
N ASP A 72 -10.20 10.21 -7.38
CA ASP A 72 -10.56 11.34 -6.51
C ASP A 72 -9.43 12.37 -6.39
N ASN A 73 -8.28 12.11 -7.04
CA ASN A 73 -7.13 13.00 -7.09
C ASN A 73 -6.45 13.22 -5.72
N ASP A 74 -6.55 12.25 -4.81
CA ASP A 74 -5.97 12.28 -3.46
C ASP A 74 -4.86 11.22 -3.23
N PHE A 75 -4.39 10.58 -4.31
CA PHE A 75 -3.35 9.53 -4.29
C PHE A 75 -2.03 9.89 -3.60
N ASP A 76 -1.65 11.17 -3.56
CA ASP A 76 -0.45 11.71 -2.93
C ASP A 76 -0.64 12.04 -1.43
N TYR A 77 -1.82 11.75 -0.87
CA TYR A 77 -2.13 11.90 0.56
C TYR A 77 -3.05 10.78 1.05
N CYS A 78 -2.52 9.56 1.16
CA CYS A 78 -3.30 8.40 1.57
C CYS A 78 -2.53 7.47 2.53
N HIS A 79 -3.26 6.77 3.40
CA HIS A 79 -2.73 5.74 4.30
C HIS A 79 -3.67 4.53 4.31
N ALA A 80 -3.20 3.42 3.77
CA ALA A 80 -3.93 2.16 3.75
C ALA A 80 -3.13 1.07 4.46
N HIS A 81 -3.83 0.26 5.24
CA HIS A 81 -3.25 -0.85 5.96
C HIS A 81 -4.02 -2.13 5.61
N LEU A 82 -3.31 -3.19 5.24
CA LEU A 82 -3.91 -4.45 4.80
C LEU A 82 -3.36 -5.63 5.61
N ASN A 83 -4.26 -6.40 6.22
CA ASN A 83 -3.94 -7.64 6.93
C ASN A 83 -4.59 -8.83 6.23
N TYR A 84 -3.81 -9.71 5.62
CA TYR A 84 -4.36 -10.78 4.81
C TYR A 84 -3.52 -12.06 4.88
N TYR A 85 -4.13 -13.17 4.46
CA TYR A 85 -3.42 -14.40 4.19
C TYR A 85 -2.92 -14.40 2.75
N PRO A 86 -1.60 -14.54 2.51
CA PRO A 86 -1.07 -14.57 1.15
C PRO A 86 -1.70 -15.69 0.31
N PRO A 87 -1.97 -15.48 -0.99
CA PRO A 87 -2.63 -16.47 -1.85
C PRO A 87 -1.93 -17.84 -1.88
N PHE A 88 -0.60 -17.88 -1.75
CA PHE A 88 0.15 -19.13 -1.73
C PHE A 88 -0.10 -19.97 -0.46
N ILE A 89 -0.45 -19.33 0.66
CA ILE A 89 -0.87 -20.02 1.89
C ILE A 89 -2.27 -20.59 1.73
N ILE A 90 -3.21 -19.77 1.27
CA ILE A 90 -4.60 -20.18 1.02
C ILE A 90 -4.63 -21.39 0.07
N LYS A 91 -3.81 -21.36 -0.99
CA LYS A 91 -3.65 -22.49 -1.92
C LYS A 91 -3.05 -23.73 -1.27
N GLU A 92 -2.04 -23.58 -0.40
CA GLU A 92 -1.39 -24.72 0.28
C GLU A 92 -2.31 -25.42 1.29
N VAL A 93 -3.29 -24.71 1.85
CA VAL A 93 -4.28 -25.27 2.79
C VAL A 93 -5.64 -25.57 2.15
N ASN A 94 -5.76 -25.44 0.83
CA ASN A 94 -6.99 -25.62 0.05
C ASN A 94 -8.17 -24.80 0.60
N GLY A 95 -7.91 -23.57 1.05
CA GLY A 95 -8.92 -22.68 1.63
C GLY A 95 -9.35 -22.99 3.07
N ASN A 96 -8.81 -24.04 3.70
CA ASN A 96 -9.11 -24.36 5.09
C ASN A 96 -8.01 -23.84 6.02
N LEU A 97 -8.29 -22.74 6.72
CA LEU A 97 -7.33 -22.08 7.62
C LEU A 97 -6.91 -22.96 8.82
N ASP A 98 -7.72 -23.95 9.22
CA ASP A 98 -7.36 -24.87 10.32
C ASP A 98 -6.20 -25.80 9.96
N LYS A 99 -5.88 -25.92 8.66
CA LYS A 99 -4.76 -26.73 8.16
C LYS A 99 -3.45 -25.94 8.07
N ILE A 100 -3.44 -24.67 8.50
CA ILE A 100 -2.22 -23.88 8.57
C ILE A 100 -1.24 -24.56 9.51
N LYS A 101 -0.06 -24.91 8.98
CA LYS A 101 1.00 -25.50 9.80
C LYS A 101 1.67 -24.40 10.63
N PRO A 102 2.06 -24.66 11.89
CA PRO A 102 2.82 -23.71 12.70
C PRO A 102 4.15 -23.29 12.07
N THR A 103 4.66 -24.03 11.09
CA THR A 103 5.88 -23.71 10.35
C THR A 103 5.65 -22.75 9.18
N MET A 104 4.41 -22.38 8.85
CA MET A 104 4.07 -21.40 7.82
C MET A 104 4.14 -19.98 8.38
N ASN A 105 5.34 -19.53 8.72
CA ASN A 105 5.58 -18.19 9.30
C ASN A 105 6.94 -17.65 8.88
N LYS A 106 7.37 -16.51 9.45
CA LYS A 106 8.66 -15.86 9.13
C LYS A 106 9.89 -16.79 9.24
N ASN A 107 9.86 -17.80 10.12
CA ASN A 107 11.00 -18.69 10.36
C ASN A 107 11.21 -19.69 9.23
N SER A 108 10.23 -19.85 8.34
CA SER A 108 10.34 -20.73 7.17
C SER A 108 10.98 -20.00 5.98
N CYS A 109 12.12 -20.52 5.52
CA CYS A 109 12.76 -20.05 4.30
C CYS A 109 11.85 -20.16 3.06
N LYS A 110 11.00 -21.20 3.00
CA LYS A 110 10.00 -21.38 1.93
C LYS A 110 8.96 -20.26 1.98
N PHE A 111 8.46 -19.93 3.18
CA PHE A 111 7.50 -18.84 3.38
C PHE A 111 8.09 -17.50 2.94
N ARG A 112 9.28 -17.12 3.46
CA ARG A 112 9.97 -15.87 3.11
C ARG A 112 10.16 -15.72 1.59
N ARG A 113 10.63 -16.78 0.92
CA ARG A 113 10.86 -16.78 -0.53
C ARG A 113 9.56 -16.61 -1.32
N ASN A 114 8.51 -17.32 -0.93
CA ASN A 114 7.21 -17.22 -1.57
C ASN A 114 6.58 -15.84 -1.36
N LEU A 115 6.72 -15.26 -0.17
CA LEU A 115 6.26 -13.93 0.15
C LEU A 115 6.98 -12.86 -0.67
N GLN A 116 8.32 -12.89 -0.73
CA GLN A 116 9.09 -11.96 -1.57
C GLN A 116 8.73 -12.07 -3.05
N ARG A 117 8.49 -13.30 -3.55
CA ARG A 117 8.01 -13.50 -4.92
C ARG A 117 6.62 -12.91 -5.12
N HIS A 118 5.72 -13.07 -4.14
CA HIS A 118 4.37 -12.50 -4.21
C HIS A 118 4.41 -10.97 -4.23
N ILE A 119 5.19 -10.35 -3.35
CA ILE A 119 5.35 -8.88 -3.29
C ILE A 119 5.80 -8.32 -4.65
N LYS A 120 6.84 -8.93 -5.24
CA LYS A 120 7.44 -8.44 -6.50
C LYS A 120 6.61 -8.73 -7.76
N ARG A 121 5.81 -9.79 -7.77
CA ARG A 121 5.10 -10.25 -8.99
C ARG A 121 3.62 -9.89 -9.01
N HIS A 122 3.05 -9.59 -7.85
CA HIS A 122 1.63 -9.34 -7.71
C HIS A 122 1.44 -8.01 -6.99
N LEU A 123 1.72 -7.93 -5.68
CA LEU A 123 1.40 -6.75 -4.88
C LEU A 123 1.89 -5.42 -5.49
N MET A 124 3.19 -5.28 -5.77
CA MET A 124 3.73 -4.04 -6.32
C MET A 124 3.24 -3.75 -7.75
N PRO A 125 3.32 -4.70 -8.71
CA PRO A 125 2.74 -4.48 -10.04
C PRO A 125 1.25 -4.15 -10.03
N ASP A 126 0.47 -4.82 -9.19
CA ASP A 126 -0.99 -4.65 -9.12
C ASP A 126 -1.31 -3.28 -8.50
N MET A 127 -0.56 -2.82 -7.49
CA MET A 127 -0.65 -1.45 -6.96
C MET A 127 -0.28 -0.40 -8.01
N ALA A 128 0.80 -0.60 -8.78
CA ALA A 128 1.18 0.33 -9.85
C ALA A 128 0.10 0.41 -10.95
N LYS A 129 -0.51 -0.73 -11.31
CA LYS A 129 -1.64 -0.77 -12.24
C LYS A 129 -2.88 -0.04 -11.68
N CYS A 130 -3.21 -0.25 -10.41
CA CYS A 130 -4.39 0.37 -9.78
C CYS A 130 -4.23 1.87 -9.60
N SER A 131 -3.03 2.32 -9.22
CA SER A 131 -2.72 3.72 -8.98
C SER A 131 -2.57 4.54 -10.26
N GLY A 132 -2.27 3.88 -11.39
CA GLY A 132 -2.18 4.52 -12.70
C GLY A 132 -0.87 5.25 -12.97
N PHE A 133 0.08 5.25 -12.03
CA PHE A 133 1.42 5.85 -12.18
C PHE A 133 2.54 4.83 -11.92
N GLN A 134 3.77 5.18 -12.30
CA GLN A 134 4.91 4.30 -12.13
C GLN A 134 5.37 4.31 -10.67
N MET A 135 5.45 3.13 -10.04
CA MET A 135 6.00 2.95 -8.70
C MET A 135 7.35 2.25 -8.80
N ASP A 136 8.43 2.99 -8.58
CA ASP A 136 9.80 2.49 -8.63
C ASP A 136 10.33 2.26 -7.21
N PHE A 137 9.74 1.27 -6.54
CA PHE A 137 10.24 0.80 -5.25
C PHE A 137 11.66 0.25 -5.42
N GLY A 138 12.63 0.96 -4.83
CA GLY A 138 14.03 0.61 -4.88
C GLY A 138 14.37 -0.67 -4.11
N LYS A 139 15.58 -0.73 -3.56
CA LYS A 139 16.00 -1.88 -2.77
C LYS A 139 15.30 -1.87 -1.40
N ALA A 140 14.62 -2.97 -1.08
CA ALA A 140 14.02 -3.14 0.24
C ALA A 140 15.07 -3.05 1.36
N ILE A 141 14.76 -2.27 2.40
CA ILE A 141 15.46 -2.34 3.68
C ILE A 141 14.78 -3.43 4.51
N MET A 142 15.53 -4.46 4.88
CA MET A 142 15.01 -5.57 5.67
C MET A 142 15.40 -5.40 7.13
N GLU A 143 14.40 -5.35 8.01
CA GLU A 143 14.57 -5.34 9.46
C GLU A 143 14.04 -6.66 10.02
N GLU A 144 14.95 -7.49 10.54
CA GLU A 144 14.61 -8.78 11.14
C GLU A 144 14.73 -8.67 12.66
N THR A 145 13.62 -8.90 13.35
CA THR A 145 13.56 -9.03 14.81
C THR A 145 13.27 -10.49 15.17
N SER A 146 13.39 -10.83 16.46
CA SER A 146 13.03 -12.16 16.96
C SER A 146 11.56 -12.52 16.67
N LYS A 147 10.66 -11.53 16.65
CA LYS A 147 9.21 -11.70 16.47
C LYS A 147 8.72 -11.48 15.04
N SER A 148 9.35 -10.59 14.28
CA SER A 148 8.87 -10.23 12.93
C SER A 148 10.00 -9.99 11.95
N ILE A 149 9.68 -10.05 10.66
CA ILE A 149 10.50 -9.52 9.58
C ILE A 149 9.69 -8.42 8.92
N THR A 150 10.29 -7.26 8.73
CA THR A 150 9.71 -6.12 8.04
C THR A 150 10.57 -5.78 6.82
N TRP A 151 9.94 -5.65 5.67
CA TRP A 151 10.54 -5.08 4.46
C TRP A 151 9.99 -3.68 4.26
N LYS A 152 10.88 -2.69 4.25
CA LYS A 152 10.56 -1.31 3.94
C LYS A 152 10.96 -0.99 2.51
N PHE A 153 10.03 -0.48 1.74
CA PHE A 153 10.25 0.02 0.41
C PHE A 153 9.88 1.50 0.40
N GLU A 154 10.77 2.31 -0.16
CA GLU A 154 10.57 3.74 -0.30
C GLU A 154 10.74 4.09 -1.77
N ASP A 155 9.85 4.92 -2.26
CA ASP A 155 9.91 5.53 -3.59
C ASP A 155 9.76 7.04 -3.44
N THR A 156 10.77 7.75 -3.94
CA THR A 156 10.89 9.21 -3.93
C THR A 156 11.21 9.73 -5.34
N GLY A 157 10.99 8.89 -6.36
CA GLY A 157 11.19 9.27 -7.75
C GLY A 157 10.06 10.14 -8.28
N ASP A 158 10.13 10.41 -9.59
CA ASP A 158 9.21 11.32 -10.30
C ASP A 158 7.90 10.59 -10.73
N HIS A 159 7.67 9.35 -10.25
CA HIS A 159 6.49 8.50 -10.51
C HIS A 159 6.05 8.34 -11.98
N GLY A 160 6.96 8.60 -12.93
CA GLY A 160 6.70 8.59 -14.37
C GLY A 160 6.24 9.92 -14.97
N PHE A 161 6.16 10.99 -14.17
CA PHE A 161 5.83 12.34 -14.61
C PHE A 161 7.09 13.16 -14.93
N SER A 162 6.90 14.26 -15.66
CA SER A 162 7.98 15.21 -15.92
C SER A 162 8.09 16.21 -14.77
N LYS A 163 9.32 16.61 -14.41
CA LYS A 163 9.55 17.63 -13.37
C LYS A 163 8.82 18.94 -13.63
N GLU A 164 8.69 19.32 -14.90
CA GLU A 164 7.95 20.51 -15.31
C GLU A 164 6.47 20.45 -14.90
N GLU A 165 5.87 19.27 -14.96
CA GLU A 165 4.47 19.03 -14.58
C GLU A 165 4.30 18.94 -13.06
N GLU A 166 5.22 18.26 -12.37
CA GLU A 166 5.23 18.19 -10.90
C GLU A 166 5.39 19.58 -10.28
N ASP A 167 6.30 20.40 -10.81
CA ASP A 167 6.52 21.78 -10.35
C ASP A 167 5.34 22.70 -10.71
N MET A 168 4.70 22.49 -11.87
CA MET A 168 3.52 23.26 -12.26
C MET A 168 2.37 23.09 -11.25
N TYR A 169 2.17 21.88 -10.74
CA TYR A 169 1.12 21.58 -9.77
C TYR A 169 1.62 21.55 -8.32
N ASN A 170 2.91 21.83 -8.10
CA ASN A 170 3.62 21.71 -6.82
C ASN A 170 3.29 20.39 -6.10
N ARG A 171 3.44 19.29 -6.84
CA ARG A 171 2.93 17.98 -6.47
C ARG A 171 4.05 16.94 -6.47
N HIS A 172 4.83 16.98 -5.40
CA HIS A 172 5.90 16.03 -5.10
C HIS A 172 5.44 15.15 -3.95
N TRP A 173 5.60 13.83 -4.06
CA TRP A 173 5.23 12.92 -2.97
C TRP A 173 6.14 11.71 -2.90
N LYS A 174 6.20 11.13 -1.70
CA LYS A 174 6.90 9.88 -1.42
C LYS A 174 5.90 8.77 -1.16
N LEU A 175 6.27 7.57 -1.58
CA LEU A 175 5.54 6.34 -1.28
C LEU A 175 6.37 5.50 -0.32
N GLU A 176 5.74 5.08 0.76
CA GLU A 176 6.30 4.17 1.75
C GLU A 176 5.44 2.91 1.77
N LEU A 177 6.06 1.76 1.54
CA LEU A 177 5.42 0.46 1.62
C LEU A 177 6.17 -0.41 2.64
N LEU A 178 5.51 -0.74 3.73
CA LEU A 178 6.00 -1.66 4.74
C LEU A 178 5.27 -2.98 4.60
N VAL A 179 6.02 -4.07 4.45
CA VAL A 179 5.47 -5.42 4.46
C VAL A 179 6.04 -6.18 5.65
N LYS A 180 5.19 -6.62 6.56
CA LYS A 180 5.58 -7.28 7.81
C LYS A 180 4.97 -8.67 7.90
N CYS A 181 5.77 -9.63 8.37
CA CYS A 181 5.30 -10.96 8.74
C CYS A 181 5.84 -11.34 10.11
N ASN A 182 5.10 -12.19 10.83
CA ASN A 182 5.41 -12.58 12.20
C ASN A 182 5.80 -14.07 12.31
N ASN A 183 6.17 -14.50 13.52
CA ASN A 183 6.58 -15.87 13.85
C ASN A 183 5.44 -16.77 14.31
N GLU A 184 4.23 -16.25 14.49
CA GLU A 184 3.10 -16.98 15.09
C GLU A 184 2.15 -17.52 14.02
N ASN A 185 1.91 -16.74 12.97
CA ASN A 185 0.94 -17.04 11.93
C ASN A 185 1.44 -16.59 10.54
N PRO A 186 0.82 -17.10 9.46
CA PRO A 186 1.15 -16.69 8.09
C PRO A 186 0.55 -15.35 7.66
N ILE A 187 -0.04 -14.57 8.59
CA ILE A 187 -0.64 -13.29 8.23
C ILE A 187 0.46 -12.32 7.82
N VAL A 188 0.18 -11.58 6.75
CA VAL A 188 1.04 -10.51 6.26
C VAL A 188 0.32 -9.19 6.48
N GLU A 189 1.02 -8.29 7.15
CA GLU A 189 0.59 -6.92 7.40
C GLU A 189 1.28 -6.03 6.36
N ILE A 190 0.51 -5.20 5.67
CA ILE A 190 0.98 -4.22 4.70
C ILE A 190 0.57 -2.84 5.21
N ASP A 191 1.50 -1.91 5.22
CA ASP A 191 1.24 -0.49 5.48
C ASP A 191 1.71 0.29 4.25
N TYR A 192 0.77 0.88 3.53
CA TYR A 192 1.00 1.72 2.36
C TYR A 192 0.67 3.16 2.71
N LYS A 193 1.65 4.04 2.49
CA LYS A 193 1.52 5.46 2.81
C LYS A 193 2.04 6.30 1.66
N SER A 194 1.26 7.29 1.28
CA SER A 194 1.62 8.31 0.31
C SER A 194 1.55 9.67 0.99
N VAL A 195 2.66 10.41 0.96
CA VAL A 195 2.79 11.69 1.67
C VAL A 195 3.49 12.70 0.78
N PRO A 196 3.00 13.94 0.68
CA PRO A 196 3.69 14.97 -0.08
C PRO A 196 5.05 15.32 0.55
N VAL A 197 6.00 15.74 -0.29
CA VAL A 197 7.37 16.14 0.07
C VAL A 197 7.53 17.65 -0.07
#